data_AF-A0A0D7Q5N1-F1
#
_entry.id   AF-A0A0D7Q5N1-F1
#
_cell.length_a   1.000
_cell.length_b   1.000
_cell.length_c   1.000
_cell.angle_alpha   90.00
_cell.angle_beta   90.00
_cell.angle_gamma   90.00
#
_symmetry.space_group_name_H-M   'P 1'
#
loop_
_entity.id
_entity.type
_entity.pdbx_description
1 polymer ?
#
loop_
_entity_poly.entity_id
_entity_poly.type
_entity_poly.pdbx_seq_one_letter_code
_entity_poly.pdbx_strand_id
1 'polypeptide(L)'
;MSGRILNLLLWAGVAYFCCMAIAHFFGIKLPILFVYYDTPFYAYQDKIIAFAVVAYICLFASAARSPEAVFAALVAIWVTVAGLCAVNVSDALQSVLYGKSTLVYWLQTAAIAIYALCLTVFWRQSRYSASH
;
A
#
# COMPACT_ATOMS: atom_id res chain seq x y z
N MET A 1 -17.26 -6.03 -17.03
CA MET A 1 -16.67 -6.75 -15.87
C MET A 1 -15.55 -5.98 -15.18
N SER A 2 -14.67 -5.28 -15.91
CA SER A 2 -13.52 -4.56 -15.34
C SER A 2 -13.85 -3.55 -14.24
N GLY A 3 -14.98 -2.83 -14.32
CA GLY A 3 -15.42 -1.93 -13.24
C GLY A 3 -15.73 -2.64 -11.91
N ARG A 4 -16.30 -3.86 -11.96
CA ARG A 4 -16.55 -4.68 -10.75
C ARG A 4 -15.23 -5.19 -10.14
N ILE A 5 -14.28 -5.57 -10.99
CA ILE A 5 -12.96 -6.02 -10.55
C ILE A 5 -12.19 -4.86 -9.90
N LEU A 6 -12.20 -3.67 -10.53
CA LEU A 6 -11.63 -2.46 -9.94
C LEU A 6 -12.24 -2.17 -8.57
N ASN A 7 -13.57 -2.21 -8.47
CA ASN A 7 -14.27 -1.97 -7.22
C ASN A 7 -13.87 -2.97 -6.12
N LEU A 8 -13.80 -4.26 -6.48
CA LEU A 8 -13.33 -5.32 -5.58
C LEU A 8 -11.89 -5.07 -5.11
N LEU A 9 -10.99 -4.70 -6.04
CA LEU A 9 -9.60 -4.39 -5.71
C LEU A 9 -9.51 -3.18 -4.76
N LEU A 10 -10.30 -2.14 -4.97
CA LEU A 10 -10.32 -0.96 -4.08
C LEU A 10 -10.80 -1.34 -2.67
N TRP A 11 -11.86 -2.13 -2.54
CA TRP A 11 -12.32 -2.63 -1.24
C TRP A 11 -11.34 -3.60 -0.58
N ALA A 12 -10.63 -4.42 -1.37
CA ALA A 12 -9.54 -5.24 -0.85
C ALA A 12 -8.41 -4.37 -0.28
N GLY A 13 -8.11 -3.23 -0.92
CA GLY A 13 -7.18 -2.22 -0.40
C GLY A 13 -7.63 -1.64 0.92
N VAL A 14 -8.92 -1.26 1.02
CA VAL A 14 -9.52 -0.80 2.29
C VAL A 14 -9.32 -1.83 3.39
N ALA A 15 -9.66 -3.10 3.14
CA ALA A 15 -9.49 -4.17 4.12
C ALA A 15 -8.02 -4.36 4.54
N TYR A 16 -7.10 -4.37 3.56
CA TYR A 16 -5.66 -4.46 3.81
C TYR A 16 -5.15 -3.32 4.69
N PHE A 17 -5.52 -2.07 4.39
CA PHE A 17 -5.09 -0.90 5.16
C PHE A 17 -5.69 -0.88 6.57
N CYS A 18 -6.92 -1.38 6.76
CA CYS A 18 -7.48 -1.60 8.10
C CYS A 18 -6.63 -2.60 8.90
N CYS A 19 -6.28 -3.74 8.30
CA CYS A 19 -5.43 -4.74 8.94
C CYS A 19 -4.03 -4.20 9.27
N MET A 20 -3.43 -3.41 8.37
CA MET A 20 -2.16 -2.72 8.58
C MET A 20 -2.24 -1.71 9.74
N ALA A 21 -3.30 -0.91 9.81
CA ALA A 21 -3.49 0.04 10.90
C ALA A 21 -3.60 -0.66 12.27
N ILE A 22 -4.36 -1.77 12.34
CA ILE A 22 -4.45 -2.60 13.55
C ILE A 22 -3.07 -3.18 13.90
N ALA A 23 -2.36 -3.72 12.91
CA ALA A 23 -1.05 -4.33 13.12
C ALA A 23 -0.03 -3.32 13.67
N HIS A 24 0.06 -2.13 13.09
CA HIS A 24 0.95 -1.09 13.61
C HIS A 24 0.50 -0.55 14.98
N PHE A 25 -0.80 -0.36 15.21
CA PHE A 25 -1.28 0.16 16.50
C PHE A 25 -0.97 -0.78 17.68
N PHE A 26 -1.12 -2.10 17.48
CA PHE A 26 -0.86 -3.12 18.49
C PHE A 26 0.55 -3.73 18.43
N GLY A 27 1.40 -3.30 17.49
CA GLY A 27 2.76 -3.83 17.33
C GLY A 27 2.83 -5.28 16.83
N ILE A 28 1.84 -5.72 16.05
CA ILE A 28 1.77 -7.07 15.48
C ILE A 28 2.70 -7.15 14.25
N LYS A 29 3.88 -7.75 14.43
CA LYS A 29 4.95 -7.83 13.41
C LYS A 29 4.75 -8.99 12.43
N LEU A 30 3.79 -8.85 11.51
CA LEU A 30 3.59 -9.82 10.43
C LEU A 30 4.18 -9.28 9.11
N PRO A 31 4.98 -10.06 8.37
CA PRO A 31 5.64 -9.61 7.13
C PRO A 31 4.72 -9.08 6.03
N ILE A 32 3.41 -9.34 6.09
CA ILE A 32 2.45 -8.86 5.09
C ILE A 32 1.77 -7.55 5.54
N LEU A 33 1.61 -7.35 6.85
CA LEU A 33 0.86 -6.22 7.41
C LEU A 33 1.78 -5.13 7.96
N PHE A 34 3.06 -5.43 8.11
CA PHE A 34 4.04 -4.56 8.73
C PHE A 34 5.26 -4.47 7.81
N VAL A 35 5.41 -3.32 7.17
CA VAL A 35 6.59 -3.06 6.32
C VAL A 35 7.80 -2.84 7.22
N TYR A 36 8.92 -3.49 6.91
CA TYR A 36 10.12 -3.51 7.76
C TYR A 36 9.88 -4.12 9.16
N TYR A 37 9.04 -5.15 9.25
CA TYR A 37 8.63 -5.82 10.49
C TYR A 37 9.77 -6.23 11.45
N ASP A 38 10.96 -6.51 10.93
CA ASP A 38 12.12 -6.99 11.69
C ASP A 38 13.24 -5.95 11.87
N THR A 39 12.96 -4.66 11.61
CA THR A 39 13.89 -3.57 11.92
C THR A 39 13.61 -2.97 13.31
N PRO A 40 14.62 -2.34 13.95
CA PRO A 40 14.40 -1.56 15.16
C PRO A 40 13.45 -0.39 14.87
N PHE A 41 12.44 -0.22 15.71
CA PHE A 41 11.48 0.87 15.59
C PHE A 41 11.13 1.45 16.96
N TYR A 42 10.65 2.68 16.96
CA TYR A 42 10.05 3.27 18.15
C TYR A 42 8.54 3.07 18.13
N ALA A 43 7.96 2.56 19.22
CA ALA A 43 6.53 2.25 19.31
C ALA A 43 5.59 3.45 19.02
N TYR A 44 6.07 4.69 19.17
CA TYR A 44 5.28 5.87 18.79
C TYR A 44 5.21 6.06 17.26
N GLN A 45 6.24 5.67 16.51
CA GLN A 45 6.27 5.76 15.05
C GLN A 45 5.21 4.84 14.42
N ASP A 46 5.07 3.62 14.94
CA ASP A 46 4.02 2.71 14.49
C ASP A 46 2.62 3.27 14.72
N LYS A 47 2.39 3.94 15.86
CA LYS A 47 1.11 4.59 16.11
C LYS A 47 0.85 5.71 15.10
N ILE A 48 1.86 6.50 14.75
CA ILE A 48 1.75 7.51 13.69
C ILE A 48 1.40 6.86 12.35
N ILE A 49 2.04 5.74 11.98
CA ILE A 49 1.74 4.99 10.76
C ILE A 49 0.29 4.48 10.80
N ALA A 50 -0.15 3.90 11.92
CA ALA A 50 -1.51 3.39 12.07
C ALA A 50 -2.56 4.49 11.82
N PHE A 51 -2.34 5.70 12.31
CA PHE A 51 -3.23 6.84 12.05
C PHE A 51 -3.09 7.39 10.63
N ALA A 52 -1.87 7.46 10.08
CA ALA A 52 -1.64 7.93 8.71
C ALA A 52 -2.29 7.02 7.66
N VAL A 53 -2.29 5.70 7.90
CA VAL A 53 -2.92 4.70 7.02
C VAL A 53 -4.43 4.88 6.93
N VAL A 54 -5.08 5.55 7.89
CA VAL A 54 -6.51 5.91 7.79
C VAL A 54 -6.79 6.81 6.58
N ALA A 55 -5.85 7.66 6.16
CA ALA A 55 -5.99 8.44 4.93
C ALA A 55 -6.11 7.53 3.70
N TYR A 56 -5.34 6.43 3.64
CA TYR A 56 -5.46 5.43 2.58
C TYR A 56 -6.81 4.70 2.62
N ILE A 57 -7.28 4.32 3.80
CA ILE A 57 -8.61 3.71 4.00
C ILE A 57 -9.70 4.62 3.42
N CYS A 58 -9.72 5.89 3.83
CA CYS A 58 -10.71 6.85 3.38
C CYS A 58 -10.63 7.13 1.88
N LEU A 59 -9.41 7.26 1.34
CA LEU A 59 -9.18 7.52 -0.09
C LEU A 59 -9.62 6.34 -0.95
N PHE A 60 -9.29 5.11 -0.57
CA PHE A 60 -9.68 3.91 -1.29
C PHE A 60 -11.18 3.65 -1.19
N ALA A 61 -11.79 3.87 -0.02
CA ALA A 61 -13.24 3.78 0.14
C ALA A 61 -13.97 4.85 -0.69
N SER A 62 -13.41 6.06 -0.78
CA SER A 62 -13.93 7.11 -1.66
C SER A 62 -13.81 6.72 -3.12
N ALA A 63 -12.66 6.22 -3.56
CA ALA A 63 -12.44 5.71 -4.92
C ALA A 63 -13.37 4.54 -5.27
N ALA A 64 -13.70 3.67 -4.30
CA ALA A 64 -14.64 2.57 -4.50
C ALA A 64 -16.09 3.05 -4.67
N ARG A 65 -16.44 4.22 -4.11
CA ARG A 65 -17.80 4.78 -4.20
C ARG A 65 -17.95 5.78 -5.34
N SER A 66 -16.86 6.44 -5.72
CA SER A 66 -16.83 7.56 -6.66
C SER A 66 -15.66 7.43 -7.64
N PRO A 67 -15.92 7.23 -8.94
CA PRO A 67 -14.88 7.06 -9.96
C PRO A 67 -13.89 8.23 -10.06
N GLU A 68 -14.29 9.44 -9.67
CA GLU A 68 -13.45 10.65 -9.70
C GLU A 68 -12.25 10.53 -8.74
N ALA A 69 -12.41 9.80 -7.64
CA ALA A 69 -11.36 9.64 -6.63
C ALA A 69 -10.33 8.56 -6.99
N VAL A 70 -10.59 7.73 -8.02
CA VAL A 70 -9.69 6.62 -8.40
C VAL A 70 -8.31 7.11 -8.82
N PHE A 71 -8.22 8.24 -9.54
CA PHE A 71 -6.93 8.79 -9.95
C PHE A 71 -6.06 9.16 -8.73
N ALA A 72 -6.65 9.82 -7.72
CA ALA A 72 -5.94 10.18 -6.50
C ALA A 72 -5.47 8.94 -5.73
N ALA A 73 -6.31 7.89 -5.64
CA ALA A 73 -5.92 6.61 -5.03
C ALA A 73 -4.74 5.95 -5.77
N LEU A 74 -4.73 6.00 -7.11
CA LEU A 74 -3.63 5.49 -7.94
C LEU A 74 -2.34 6.28 -7.70
N VAL A 75 -2.40 7.61 -7.64
CA VAL A 75 -1.23 8.43 -7.33
C VAL A 75 -0.67 8.07 -5.96
N ALA A 76 -1.52 7.99 -4.93
CA ALA A 76 -1.09 7.66 -3.58
C ALA A 76 -0.37 6.31 -3.50
N ILE A 77 -0.93 5.25 -4.11
CA ILE A 77 -0.31 3.92 -4.08
C ILE A 77 0.99 3.86 -4.89
N TRP A 78 1.08 4.54 -6.04
CA TRP A 78 2.33 4.60 -6.81
C TRP A 78 3.43 5.40 -6.11
N VAL A 79 3.07 6.50 -5.44
CA VAL A 79 4.01 7.26 -4.60
C VAL A 79 4.49 6.41 -3.43
N THR A 80 3.63 5.58 -2.84
CA THR A 80 4.03 4.60 -1.82
C THR A 80 5.06 3.62 -2.36
N VAL A 81 4.81 3.03 -3.54
CA VAL A 81 5.77 2.11 -4.19
C VAL A 81 7.12 2.80 -4.40
N ALA A 82 7.13 4.02 -4.94
CA ALA A 82 8.35 4.78 -5.14
C ALA A 82 9.09 5.08 -3.82
N GLY A 83 8.35 5.47 -2.78
CA GLY A 83 8.90 5.70 -1.43
C GLY A 83 9.51 4.43 -0.83
N LEU A 84 8.84 3.28 -0.98
CA LEU A 84 9.37 1.99 -0.52
C LEU A 84 10.63 1.57 -1.30
N CYS A 85 10.67 1.80 -2.61
CA CYS A 85 11.90 1.61 -3.38
C CYS A 85 13.04 2.47 -2.84
N ALA A 86 12.78 3.76 -2.58
CA ALA A 86 13.78 4.69 -2.05
C ALA A 86 14.30 4.25 -0.66
N VAL A 87 13.42 3.76 0.22
CA VAL A 87 13.82 3.22 1.53
C VAL A 87 14.61 1.92 1.37
N ASN A 88 14.20 1.00 0.50
CA ASN A 88 14.87 -0.28 0.26
C ASN A 88 16.32 -0.13 -0.22
N VAL A 89 16.64 0.94 -0.94
CA VAL A 89 18.00 1.26 -1.40
C VAL A 89 18.78 2.16 -0.44
N SER A 90 18.14 2.68 0.62
CA SER A 90 18.75 3.67 1.50
C SER A 90 19.82 3.07 2.41
N ASP A 91 20.90 3.83 2.63
CA ASP A 91 21.92 3.49 3.62
C ASP A 91 21.35 3.43 5.05
N ALA A 92 20.30 4.21 5.32
CA ALA A 92 19.59 4.21 6.59
C ALA A 92 19.00 2.82 6.91
N LEU A 93 18.35 2.19 5.93
CA LEU A 93 17.84 0.82 6.11
C LEU A 93 19.01 -0.17 6.26
N GLN A 94 20.06 -0.06 5.44
CA GLN A 94 21.22 -0.97 5.55
C GLN A 94 21.89 -0.90 6.93
N SER A 95 21.96 0.30 7.52
CA SER A 95 22.57 0.52 8.84
C SER A 95 21.90 -0.26 9.97
N VAL A 96 20.61 -0.60 9.82
CA VAL A 96 19.84 -1.32 10.84
C VAL A 96 19.67 -2.82 10.56
N LEU A 97 20.10 -3.28 9.37
CA LEU A 97 19.97 -4.68 8.96
C LEU A 97 21.16 -5.56 9.36
N TYR A 98 22.28 -4.98 9.80
CA TYR A 98 23.48 -5.72 10.22
C TYR A 98 23.92 -6.81 9.22
N GLY A 99 23.85 -6.52 7.92
CA GLY A 99 24.23 -7.45 6.85
C GLY A 99 23.12 -8.42 6.40
N LYS A 100 21.90 -8.32 6.94
CA LYS A 100 20.73 -9.04 6.41
C LYS A 100 20.35 -8.51 5.02
N SER A 101 19.83 -9.42 4.18
CA SER A 101 19.32 -9.08 2.85
C SER A 101 18.05 -8.23 2.90
N THR A 102 17.89 -7.30 1.96
CA THR A 102 16.66 -6.53 1.74
C THR A 102 15.63 -7.25 0.86
N LEU A 103 15.90 -8.50 0.44
CA LEU A 103 15.04 -9.24 -0.49
C LEU A 103 13.58 -9.31 -0.04
N VAL A 104 13.33 -9.52 1.26
CA VAL A 104 11.96 -9.61 1.79
C VAL A 104 11.21 -8.29 1.62
N TYR A 105 11.87 -7.15 1.81
CA TYR A 105 11.25 -5.84 1.61
C TYR A 105 11.03 -5.54 0.13
N TRP A 106 11.92 -6.02 -0.76
CA TRP A 106 11.69 -5.95 -2.20
C TRP A 106 10.48 -6.76 -2.64
N LEU A 107 10.25 -7.94 -2.05
CA LEU A 107 9.06 -8.75 -2.31
C LEU A 107 7.79 -8.03 -1.86
N GLN A 108 7.80 -7.37 -0.71
CA GLN A 108 6.68 -6.53 -0.24
C GLN A 108 6.40 -5.37 -1.21
N THR A 109 7.44 -4.62 -1.60
CA THR A 109 7.32 -3.52 -2.57
C THR A 109 6.79 -4.00 -3.91
N ALA A 110 7.28 -5.15 -4.40
CA ALA A 110 6.81 -5.76 -5.64
C ALA A 110 5.34 -6.18 -5.56
N ALA A 111 4.89 -6.75 -4.43
CA ALA A 111 3.48 -7.11 -4.24
C ALA A 111 2.57 -5.87 -4.30
N ILE A 112 2.96 -4.77 -3.64
CA ILE A 112 2.22 -3.50 -3.69
C ILE A 112 2.24 -2.91 -5.11
N ALA A 113 3.37 -3.00 -5.82
CA ALA A 113 3.48 -2.54 -7.20
C ALA A 113 2.59 -3.34 -8.17
N ILE A 114 2.53 -4.66 -8.02
CA ILE A 114 1.62 -5.53 -8.79
C ILE A 114 0.17 -5.15 -8.50
N TYR A 115 -0.19 -4.93 -7.24
CA TYR A 115 -1.52 -4.48 -6.87
C TYR A 115 -1.87 -3.10 -7.48
N ALA A 116 -0.95 -2.13 -7.42
CA ALA A 116 -1.09 -0.81 -8.06
C ALA A 116 -1.25 -0.92 -9.59
N LEU A 117 -0.50 -1.83 -10.23
CA LEU A 117 -0.61 -2.12 -11.64
C LEU A 117 -1.98 -2.71 -11.99
N CYS A 118 -2.47 -3.68 -11.22
CA CYS A 118 -3.82 -4.24 -11.41
C CYS A 118 -4.89 -3.14 -11.33
N LEU A 119 -4.86 -2.29 -10.31
CA LEU A 119 -5.77 -1.15 -10.19
C LEU A 119 -5.70 -0.24 -11.43
N THR A 120 -4.48 0.08 -11.88
CA THR A 120 -4.26 0.94 -13.05
C THR A 120 -4.84 0.32 -14.33
N VAL A 121 -4.60 -0.97 -14.56
CA VAL A 121 -5.11 -1.71 -15.72
C VAL A 121 -6.64 -1.76 -15.72
N PHE A 122 -7.27 -2.15 -14.61
CA PHE A 122 -8.72 -2.26 -14.54
C PHE A 122 -9.42 -0.90 -14.55
N TRP A 123 -8.78 0.16 -14.03
CA TRP A 123 -9.25 1.53 -14.19
C TRP A 123 -9.26 1.97 -15.65
N ARG A 124 -8.15 1.78 -16.37
CA ARG A 124 -8.07 2.10 -17.81
C ARG A 124 -9.11 1.34 -18.62
N GLN A 125 -9.26 0.04 -18.38
CA GLN A 125 -10.29 -0.77 -19.03
C GLN A 125 -11.71 -0.29 -18.72
N SER A 126 -12.01 0.05 -17.47
CA SER A 126 -13.34 0.55 -17.09
C SER A 126 -13.70 1.87 -17.75
N ARG A 127 -12.72 2.76 -17.97
CA ARG A 127 -12.93 4.02 -18.69
C ARG A 127 -13.12 3.80 -20.18
N TYR A 128 -12.33 2.91 -20.78
CA TYR A 128 -12.47 2.58 -22.20
C TYR A 128 -13.85 1.99 -22.54
N SER A 129 -14.37 1.10 -21.69
CA SER A 129 -15.72 0.55 -21.84
C SER A 129 -16.85 1.54 -21.57
N ALA A 130 -16.58 2.72 -21.01
CA ALA A 130 -17.59 3.74 -20.77
C ALA A 130 -17.67 4.77 -21.91
N SER A 131 -16.65 4.81 -22.78
CA SER A 131 -16.57 5.71 -23.94
C SER A 131 -16.99 5.08 -25.27
N HIS A 132 -17.32 3.78 -25.28
CA HIS A 132 -17.74 2.98 -26.43
C HIS A 132 -18.94 2.13 -26.05
#